data_AF-A0A519CCY4-F1
#
_entry.id   AF-A0A519CCY4-F1
#
_cell.length_a   1.000
_cell.length_b   1.000
_cell.length_c   1.000
_cell.angle_alpha   90.00
_cell.angle_beta   90.00
_cell.angle_gamma   90.00
#
_symmetry.space_group_name_H-M   'P 1'
#
loop_
_entity.id
_entity.type
_entity.pdbx_description
1 polymer ?
#
loop_
_entity_poly.entity_id
_entity_poly.type
_entity_poly.pdbx_seq_one_letter_code
_entity_poly.pdbx_strand_id
1 'polypeptide(L)' 'MDLELDYRPFLIFGIICTVCATAVTLGGIDFVGVWMDALYPIIVLFAVASLSISWIRWKNMNEES' A
#
# COMPACT_ATOMS: atom_id res chain seq x y z
N MET A 1 -18.53 -10.52 -13.31
CA MET A 1 -17.55 -10.34 -12.22
C MET A 1 -16.72 -9.14 -12.63
N ASP A 2 -17.10 -7.96 -12.16
CA ASP A 2 -16.51 -6.68 -12.58
C ASP A 2 -15.05 -6.57 -12.14
N LEU A 3 -14.12 -6.96 -13.03
CA LEU A 3 -12.67 -6.81 -12.83
C LEU A 3 -12.26 -5.36 -12.52
N GLU A 4 -13.05 -4.40 -12.99
CA GLU A 4 -12.83 -2.95 -12.81
C GLU A 4 -12.93 -2.47 -11.37
N LEU A 5 -13.67 -3.18 -10.50
CA LEU A 5 -13.75 -2.85 -9.07
C LEU A 5 -12.65 -3.50 -8.23
N ASP A 6 -11.93 -4.46 -8.78
CA ASP A 6 -11.07 -5.35 -8.01
C ASP A 6 -9.68 -4.74 -7.74
N TYR A 7 -9.24 -3.71 -8.48
CA TYR A 7 -7.94 -3.05 -8.24
C TYR A 7 -8.00 -1.90 -7.20
N ARG A 8 -9.15 -1.24 -7.06
CA ARG A 8 -9.40 -0.13 -6.13
C ARG A 8 -9.12 -0.47 -4.66
N PRO A 9 -9.59 -1.61 -4.10
CA PRO A 9 -9.31 -1.94 -2.70
C PRO A 9 -7.81 -2.13 -2.43
N PHE A 10 -7.07 -2.74 -3.35
CA PHE A 10 -5.61 -2.87 -3.21
C PHE A 10 -4.90 -1.52 -3.30
N LEU A 11 -5.37 -0.62 -4.16
CA LEU A 11 -4.82 0.74 -4.28
C LEU A 11 -5.02 1.53 -2.98
N ILE A 12 -6.23 1.51 -2.42
CA ILE A 12 -6.57 2.19 -1.17
C ILE A 12 -5.73 1.62 -0.02
N PHE A 13 -5.63 0.29 0.07
CA PHE A 13 -4.83 -0.37 1.09
C PHE A 13 -3.34 0.00 0.98
N GLY A 14 -2.80 0.02 -0.24
CA GLY A 14 -1.42 0.44 -0.49
C GLY A 14 -1.15 1.88 -0.08
N ILE A 15 -2.06 2.81 -0.39
CA ILE A 15 -1.95 4.20 0.05
C ILE A 15 -1.91 4.30 1.57
N ILE A 16 -2.81 3.60 2.28
CA ILE A 16 -2.84 3.60 3.75
C ILE A 16 -1.52 3.08 4.32
N CYS A 17 -1.01 1.96 3.82
CA CYS A 17 0.28 1.42 4.25
C CYS A 17 1.44 2.41 3.98
N THR A 18 1.40 3.12 2.85
CA THR A 18 2.41 4.12 2.50
C THR A 18 2.37 5.33 3.44
N VAL A 19 1.18 5.79 3.83
CA VAL A 19 1.00 6.86 4.82
C VAL A 19 1.53 6.42 6.18
N CYS A 20 1.23 5.20 6.62
CA CYS A 20 1.77 4.65 7.86
C CYS A 20 3.30 4.56 7.83
N ALA A 21 3.89 4.09 6.72
CA ALA A 21 5.34 4.06 6.56
C ALA A 21 5.94 5.48 6.60
N THR A 22 5.29 6.46 5.97
CA THR A 22 5.74 7.86 5.98
C THR A 22 5.68 8.45 7.39
N ALA A 23 4.63 8.13 8.16
CA ALA A 23 4.49 8.55 9.55
C ALA A 23 5.60 7.96 10.44
N VAL A 24 5.97 6.69 10.26
CA VAL A 24 7.11 6.08 10.97
C VAL A 24 8.42 6.76 10.58
N THR A 25 8.63 6.99 9.28
CA THR A 25 9.88 7.58 8.76
C THR A 25 10.08 9.02 9.23
N LEU A 26 9.01 9.82 9.29
CA LEU A 26 9.07 11.24 9.69
C LEU A 26 8.90 11.47 11.19
N GLY A 27 8.04 10.69 11.85
CA GLY A 27 7.72 10.85 13.28
C GLY A 27 8.67 10.10 14.21
N GLY A 28 9.33 9.05 13.71
CA GLY A 28 10.24 8.22 14.51
C GLY A 28 9.53 7.42 15.62
N ILE A 29 10.33 6.67 16.38
CA ILE A 29 9.85 5.78 17.45
C ILE A 29 9.10 6.55 18.55
N ASP A 30 9.49 7.80 18.83
CA ASP A 30 8.89 8.61 19.91
C ASP A 30 7.46 9.05 19.61
N PHE A 31 7.10 9.26 18.33
CA PHE A 31 5.76 9.69 17.93
C PHE A 31 4.83 8.50 17.69
N VAL A 32 5.36 7.43 17.10
CA VAL A 32 4.56 6.34 16.55
C VAL A 32 4.56 5.10 17.47
N GLY A 33 5.56 5.00 18.35
CA GLY A 33 5.75 3.91 19.28
C GLY A 33 6.51 2.72 18.67
N VAL A 34 7.23 2.01 19.55
CA VAL A 34 8.09 0.86 19.20
C VAL A 34 7.37 -0.24 18.42
N TRP A 35 6.09 -0.46 18.70
CA TRP A 35 5.25 -1.44 18.03
C TRP A 35 5.07 -1.15 16.54
N MET A 36 4.93 0.12 16.16
CA MET A 36 4.73 0.51 14.76
C MET A 36 6.06 0.57 13.99
N ASP A 37 7.16 0.88 14.68
CA ASP A 37 8.53 0.77 14.16
C ASP A 37 8.92 -0.70 13.89
N ALA A 38 8.59 -1.62 14.80
CA ALA A 38 8.81 -3.06 14.60
C ALA A 38 8.00 -3.62 13.42
N LEU A 39 6.81 -3.07 13.16
CA LEU A 39 5.95 -3.45 12.03
C LEU A 39 6.29 -2.72 10.73
N TYR A 40 7.11 -1.67 10.77
CA TYR A 40 7.50 -0.87 9.61
C TYR A 40 7.92 -1.70 8.38
N PRO A 41 8.85 -2.68 8.48
CA PRO A 41 9.24 -3.47 7.31
C PRO A 41 8.07 -4.25 6.71
N ILE A 42 7.13 -4.74 7.53
CA ILE A 42 5.94 -5.45 7.07
C ILE A 42 4.98 -4.47 6.38
N ILE A 43 4.79 -3.27 6.95
CA ILE A 43 3.95 -2.21 6.38
C ILE A 43 4.48 -1.77 5.00
N VAL A 44 5.79 -1.63 4.86
CA VAL A 44 6.44 -1.30 3.58
C VAL A 44 6.25 -2.40 2.55
N LEU A 45 6.42 -3.67 2.94
CA LEU A 45 6.18 -4.81 2.05
C LEU A 45 4.73 -4.84 1.57
N PHE A 46 3.76 -4.60 2.47
CA PHE A 46 2.35 -4.53 2.09
C PHE A 46 2.05 -3.35 1.16
N ALA A 47 2.65 -2.17 1.39
CA ALA A 47 2.50 -1.03 0.51
C ALA A 47 3.01 -1.35 -0.91
N VAL A 48 4.22 -1.89 -1.03
CA VAL A 48 4.82 -2.22 -2.33
C VAL A 48 4.02 -3.32 -3.06
N ALA A 49 3.65 -4.39 -2.35
CA ALA A 49 2.91 -5.50 -2.95
C ALA A 49 1.52 -5.07 -3.45
N SER A 50 0.78 -4.33 -2.62
CA SER A 50 -0.58 -3.88 -2.98
C SER A 50 -0.58 -2.86 -4.11
N LEU A 51 0.35 -1.90 -4.10
CA LEU A 51 0.53 -0.96 -5.22
C LEU A 51 0.96 -1.66 -6.51
N SER A 52 1.84 -2.67 -6.41
CA SER A 52 2.27 -3.45 -7.57
C SER A 52 1.12 -4.25 -8.19
N ILE A 53 0.32 -4.93 -7.37
CA ILE A 53 -0.87 -5.68 -7.84
C ILE A 53 -1.89 -4.73 -8.47
N SER A 54 -2.13 -3.58 -7.83
CA SER A 54 -3.05 -2.58 -8.36
C SER A 54 -2.56 -2.01 -9.70
N TRP A 55 -1.26 -1.74 -9.83
CA TRP A 55 -0.64 -1.27 -11.07
C TRP A 55 -0.74 -2.30 -12.21
N ILE A 56 -0.44 -3.57 -11.93
CA ILE A 56 -0.55 -4.65 -12.93
C ILE A 56 -1.99 -4.78 -13.43
N ARG A 57 -2.97 -4.75 -12.51
CA ARG A 57 -4.39 -4.82 -12.87
C ARG A 57 -4.85 -3.60 -13.66
N TRP A 58 -4.41 -2.40 -13.28
CA TRP A 58 -4.70 -1.17 -14.01
C TRP A 58 -4.11 -1.18 -15.41
N LYS A 59 -2.86 -1.66 -15.59
CA LYS A 59 -2.22 -1.80 -16.90
C LYS A 59 -3.01 -2.73 -17.82
N ASN A 60 -3.42 -3.90 -17.33
CA ASN A 60 -4.17 -4.86 -18.13
C ASN A 60 -5.52 -4.32 -18.61
N MET A 61 -6.24 -3.54 -17.78
CA MET A 61 -7.47 -2.88 -18.22
C MET A 61 -7.25 -1.89 -19.37
N ASN A 62 -6.12 -1.17 -19.37
CA ASN A 62 -5.79 -0.20 -20.41
C ASN A 62 -5.34 -0.86 -21.73
N GLU A 63 -4.94 -2.13 -21.72
CA GLU A 63 -4.56 -2.90 -22.92
C GLU A 63 -5.77 -3.61 -23.58
N GLU A 64 -6.87 -3.82 -22.85
CA GLU A 64 -8.11 -4.40 -23.37
C GLU A 64 -9.13 -3.36 -23.89
N SER A 65 -8.82 -2.05 -23.80
CA SER A 65 -9.66 -0.95 -24.29
C SER A 65 -9.15 -0.34 -25.59
#